data_AF-A0A538D902-F1
#
_entry.id   AF-A0A538D902-F1
#
_cell.length_a   1.000
_cell.length_b   1.000
_cell.length_c   1.000
_cell.angle_alpha   90.00
_cell.angle_beta   90.00
_cell.angle_gamma   90.00
#
_symmetry.space_group_name_H-M   'P 1'
#
loop_
_entity.id
_entity.type
_entity.pdbx_description
1 polymer ?
#
loop_
_entity_poly.entity_id
_entity_poly.type
_entity_poly.pdbx_seq_one_letter_code
_entity_poly.pdbx_strand_id
1 'polypeptide(L)'
;MARRNRITVVEIRAEEVLVGDVINRRGHFRDGWMEVGRADQMQDGQILIADLGEKVTFLSQPLDILWLQIVLPLSGNSHFALPGS
;
A
#
# COMPACT_ATOMS: atom_id res chain seq x y z
N MET A 1 20.82 -14.11 0.19
CA MET A 1 20.92 -13.16 1.33
C MET A 1 19.64 -12.35 1.39
N ALA A 2 18.91 -12.37 2.51
CA ALA A 2 17.73 -11.54 2.67
C ALA A 2 18.15 -10.06 2.76
N ARG A 3 17.87 -9.28 1.71
CA ARG A 3 18.11 -7.83 1.69
C ARG A 3 16.94 -7.17 2.42
N ARG A 4 17.25 -6.31 3.41
CA ARG A 4 16.23 -5.48 4.06
C ARG A 4 15.75 -4.40 3.10
N ASN A 5 14.47 -4.06 3.15
CA ASN A 5 13.87 -2.98 2.38
C ASN A 5 13.41 -1.85 3.32
N ARG A 6 13.39 -0.62 2.81
CA ARG A 6 12.74 0.54 3.43
C ARG A 6 11.28 0.56 3.01
N ILE A 7 10.40 0.77 3.97
CA ILE A 7 8.98 1.02 3.70
C ILE A 7 8.72 2.52 3.76
N THR A 8 8.02 3.05 2.78
CA THR A 8 7.44 4.40 2.80
C THR A 8 5.94 4.27 2.67
N VAL A 9 5.17 5.00 3.46
CA VAL A 9 3.72 5.05 3.36
C VAL A 9 3.30 6.43 2.89
N VAL A 10 2.47 6.49 1.85
CA VAL A 10 1.94 7.72 1.27
C VAL A 10 0.42 7.67 1.20
N GLU A 11 -0.21 8.82 1.06
CA GLU A 11 -1.65 8.94 0.79
C GLU A 11 -1.88 9.02 -0.72
N ILE A 12 -2.81 8.22 -1.22
CA ILE A 12 -3.24 8.21 -2.63
C ILE A 12 -4.76 8.33 -2.70
N ARG A 13 -5.29 8.70 -3.87
CA ARG A 13 -6.71 8.62 -4.17
C ARG A 13 -7.11 7.19 -4.52
N ALA A 14 -8.35 6.82 -4.23
CA ALA A 14 -8.86 5.50 -4.58
C ALA A 14 -8.83 5.23 -6.09
N GLU A 15 -9.00 6.26 -6.92
CA GLU A 15 -8.89 6.15 -8.39
C GLU A 15 -7.48 5.86 -8.91
N GLU A 16 -6.46 6.06 -8.07
CA GLU A 16 -5.06 5.81 -8.40
C GLU A 16 -4.61 4.41 -7.99
N VAL A 17 -5.47 3.61 -7.35
CA VAL A 17 -5.15 2.26 -6.90
C VAL A 17 -4.97 1.31 -8.09
N LEU A 18 -3.86 0.58 -8.08
CA LEU A 18 -3.53 -0.42 -9.09
C LEU A 18 -3.44 -1.83 -8.48
N VAL A 19 -3.63 -2.84 -9.34
CA VAL A 19 -3.38 -4.24 -8.97
C VAL A 19 -1.92 -4.42 -8.58
N GLY A 20 -1.68 -5.10 -7.45
CA GLY A 20 -0.36 -5.29 -6.84
C GLY A 20 0.01 -4.25 -5.78
N ASP A 21 -0.76 -3.16 -5.65
CA ASP A 21 -0.56 -2.20 -4.57
C ASP A 21 -0.85 -2.83 -3.22
N VAL A 22 -0.08 -2.45 -2.19
CA VAL A 22 -0.36 -2.82 -0.80
C VAL A 22 -0.95 -1.61 -0.10
N ILE A 23 -2.25 -1.66 0.18
CA ILE A 23 -3.02 -0.50 0.67
C ILE A 23 -3.69 -0.76 2.01
N ASN A 24 -4.08 0.33 2.68
CA ASN A 24 -4.95 0.31 3.84
C ASN A 24 -5.96 1.45 3.74
N ARG A 25 -7.25 1.19 4.00
CA ARG A 25 -8.33 2.22 4.01
C ARG A 25 -8.60 2.85 5.37
N ARG A 26 -8.01 2.32 6.45
CA ARG A 26 -8.30 2.68 7.85
C ARG A 26 -7.23 3.58 8.47
N GLY A 27 -6.09 3.77 7.82
CA GLY A 27 -4.95 4.54 8.30
C GLY A 27 -3.64 3.76 8.24
N HIS A 28 -2.51 4.48 8.16
CA HIS A 28 -1.18 3.88 8.07
C HIS A 28 -0.68 3.16 9.35
N PHE A 29 -1.24 3.49 10.52
CA PHE A 29 -0.89 2.84 11.80
C PHE A 29 -1.86 1.73 12.23
N ARG A 30 -2.89 1.45 11.42
CA ARG A 30 -3.93 0.48 11.78
C ARG A 30 -3.72 -0.83 11.04
N ASP A 31 -4.25 -1.92 11.60
CA ASP A 31 -4.34 -3.20 10.89
C ASP A 31 -5.26 -3.09 9.66
N GLY A 32 -5.14 -4.04 8.73
CA GLY A 32 -5.96 -4.09 7.52
C GLY A 32 -5.22 -3.72 6.22
N TRP A 33 -3.90 -3.88 6.20
CA TRP A 33 -3.12 -3.86 4.97
C TRP A 33 -3.49 -5.05 4.09
N MET A 34 -3.72 -4.80 2.80
CA MET A 34 -4.02 -5.84 1.82
C MET A 34 -3.30 -5.55 0.50
N GLU A 35 -2.85 -6.61 -0.16
CA GLU A 35 -2.39 -6.54 -1.54
C GLU A 35 -3.61 -6.58 -2.47
N VAL A 36 -3.73 -5.57 -3.33
CA VAL A 36 -4.84 -5.40 -4.26
C VAL A 36 -4.73 -6.46 -5.35
N GLY A 37 -5.69 -7.37 -5.39
CA GLY A 37 -5.84 -8.34 -6.48
C GLY A 37 -6.73 -7.83 -7.61
N ARG A 38 -7.64 -6.89 -7.30
CA ARG A 38 -8.62 -6.37 -8.23
C ARG A 38 -9.04 -4.95 -7.84
N ALA A 39 -9.15 -4.07 -8.83
CA ALA A 39 -9.63 -2.70 -8.69
C ALA A 39 -10.48 -2.34 -9.94
N ASP A 40 -11.80 -2.33 -9.78
CA ASP A 40 -12.75 -2.11 -10.89
C ASP A 40 -13.61 -0.87 -10.63
N GLN A 41 -13.81 -0.06 -11.67
CA GLN A 41 -14.79 1.00 -11.64
C GLN A 41 -16.20 0.45 -11.90
N MET A 42 -17.12 0.75 -11.00
CA MET A 42 -18.53 0.38 -11.10
C MET A 42 -19.32 1.38 -11.93
N GLN A 43 -20.53 1.00 -12.35
CA GLN A 43 -21.40 1.84 -13.19
C GLN A 43 -21.81 3.16 -12.53
N ASP A 44 -21.83 3.20 -11.20
CA ASP A 44 -22.14 4.38 -10.40
C ASP A 44 -20.91 5.25 -10.09
N GLY A 45 -19.74 4.89 -10.66
CA GLY A 45 -18.48 5.61 -10.48
C GLY A 45 -17.70 5.21 -9.22
N GLN A 46 -18.25 4.36 -8.34
CA GLN A 46 -17.50 3.80 -7.22
C GLN A 46 -16.42 2.84 -7.71
N ILE A 47 -15.45 2.57 -6.85
CA ILE A 47 -14.34 1.66 -7.14
C ILE A 47 -14.46 0.47 -6.19
N LEU A 48 -14.61 -0.73 -6.77
CA LEU A 48 -14.54 -1.99 -6.06
C LEU A 48 -13.08 -2.42 -5.95
N ILE A 49 -12.59 -2.54 -4.73
CA ILE A 49 -11.22 -2.97 -4.43
C ILE A 49 -11.28 -4.28 -3.66
N ALA A 50 -10.58 -5.30 -4.14
CA ALA A 50 -10.51 -6.62 -3.52
C ALA A 50 -9.07 -7.16 -3.47
N ASP A 51 -8.77 -7.99 -2.47
CA ASP A 51 -7.50 -8.71 -2.40
C ASP A 51 -7.45 -9.89 -3.39
N LEU A 52 -6.26 -10.48 -3.57
CA LEU A 52 -6.06 -11.58 -4.54
C LEU A 52 -6.97 -12.80 -4.28
N GLY A 53 -7.40 -13.00 -3.03
CA GLY A 53 -8.29 -14.09 -2.64
C GLY A 53 -9.76 -13.70 -2.52
N GLU A 54 -10.12 -12.45 -2.84
CA GLU A 54 -11.44 -11.84 -2.59
C GLU A 54 -11.99 -12.05 -1.17
N LYS A 55 -11.11 -12.23 -0.18
CA LYS A 55 -11.45 -12.36 1.25
C LYS A 55 -11.72 -11.00 1.87
N VAL A 56 -11.05 -9.97 1.38
CA VAL A 56 -11.22 -8.59 1.82
C VAL A 56 -11.61 -7.76 0.61
N THR A 57 -12.81 -7.20 0.67
CA THR A 57 -13.38 -6.39 -0.41
C THR A 57 -14.04 -5.15 0.16
N PHE A 58 -13.92 -4.03 -0.53
CA PHE A 58 -14.65 -2.82 -0.19
C PHE A 58 -14.92 -1.93 -1.39
N LEU A 59 -15.89 -1.02 -1.22
CA LEU A 59 -16.18 0.06 -2.14
C LEU A 59 -15.56 1.36 -1.63
N SER A 60 -15.05 2.16 -2.56
CA SER A 60 -14.56 3.51 -2.30
C SER A 60 -15.06 4.50 -3.35
N GLN A 61 -15.23 5.75 -2.94
CA GLN A 61 -15.42 6.85 -3.86
C GLN A 61 -14.07 7.21 -4.51
N PRO A 62 -14.03 7.72 -5.76
CA PRO A 62 -12.77 8.05 -6.44
C PRO A 62 -11.82 8.94 -5.63
N LEU A 63 -12.39 9.90 -4.87
CA LEU A 63 -11.64 10.87 -4.08
C LEU A 63 -11.31 10.40 -2.65
N ASP A 64 -11.73 9.20 -2.24
CA ASP A 64 -11.36 8.65 -0.94
C ASP A 64 -9.84 8.56 -0.81
N ILE A 65 -9.32 8.85 0.39
CA ILE A 65 -7.89 8.73 0.69
C ILE A 65 -7.60 7.33 1.20
N LEU A 66 -6.60 6.70 0.60
CA LEU A 66 -6.06 5.40 0.98
C LEU A 66 -4.57 5.55 1.28
N TRP A 67 -4.04 4.70 2.15
CA TRP A 67 -2.62 4.65 2.46
C TRP A 67 -1.96 3.56 1.62
N LEU A 68 -0.96 3.91 0.82
CA LEU A 68 -0.18 3.02 -0.03
C LEU A 68 1.19 2.73 0.57
N GLN A 69 1.58 1.46 0.61
CA GLN A 69 2.91 1.03 1.02
C GLN A 69 3.85 0.88 -0.18
N ILE A 70 4.91 1.67 -0.21
CA ILE A 70 5.97 1.61 -1.22
C ILE A 70 7.21 0.92 -0.63
N VAL A 71 7.64 -0.15 -1.27
CA VAL A 71 8.84 -0.91 -0.89
C VAL A 71 10.04 -0.40 -1.68
N LEU A 72 11.01 0.18 -0.99
CA LEU A 72 12.24 0.72 -1.57
C LEU A 72 13.46 -0.12 -1.10
N PRO A 73 14.50 -0.28 -1.92
CA PRO A 73 15.74 -0.90 -1.48
C PRO A 73 16.35 -0.11 -0.31
N LEU A 74 16.73 -0.79 0.76
CA LEU A 74 17.49 -0.15 1.84
C LEU A 74 18.95 0.03 1.36
N SER A 75 19.41 1.27 1.26
CA SER A 75 20.75 1.63 0.79
C SER A 75 21.82 1.67 1.89
N GLY A 76 21.44 1.52 3.16
CA GLY A 76 22.34 1.55 4.31
C GLY A 76 21.83 0.72 5.49
N ASN A 77 22.72 0.35 6.40
CA ASN A 77 22.35 -0.37 7.61
C ASN A 77 22.05 0.62 8.74
N SER A 78 20.97 0.41 9.50
CA SER A 78 20.65 1.18 10.71
C SER A 78 21.67 1.04 11.84
N HIS A 79 22.62 0.09 11.73
CA HIS A 79 23.60 -0.25 12.77
C HIS A 79 25.02 -0.46 12.22
N PHE A 80 25.55 0.45 11.41
CA PHE A 80 27.00 0.54 11.24
C PHE A 80 27.52 1.76 11.99
N ALA A 81 28.32 1.53 13.04
CA ALA A 81 29.23 2.56 13.52
C ALA A 81 30.14 2.93 12.36
N LEU A 82 30.13 4.21 11.98
CA LEU A 82 31.18 4.75 11.11
C LEU A 82 32.52 4.46 11.81
N PRO A 83 33.51 3.83 11.15
CA PRO A 83 34.85 3.76 11.69
C PRO A 83 35.31 5.20 11.99
N GLY A 84 35.90 5.39 13.16
CA GLY A 84 36.37 6.69 13.65
C GLY A 84 37.18 7.45 12.59
N SER A 85 37.02 8.77 12.66
CA SER A 85 37.75 9.77 11.88
C SER A 85 39.26 9.66 12.05
#